data_AF-A0A950B2H3-F1
#
_entry.id   AF-A0A950B2H3-F1
#
_cell.length_a   1.000
_cell.length_b   1.000
_cell.length_c   1.000
_cell.angle_alpha   90.00
_cell.angle_beta   90.00
_cell.angle_gamma   90.00
#
_symmetry.space_group_name_H-M   'P 1'
#
loop_
_entity.id
_entity.type
_entity.pdbx_description
1 polymer ?
#
loop_
_entity_poly.entity_id
_entity_poly.type
_entity_poly.pdbx_seq_one_letter_code
_entity_poly.pdbx_strand_id
1 'polypeptide(L)'
;MKIERITAGYLPGLHEDEVQWQVLPFEQGELRLEVSVPVLSAAQMQALAQRVREAANRHLSTMTVAQIIEVIDRAIARLLDRDDPYRREAEAWLPVVSGYDADMVRLGLTGFFKTFRAAQLRRFVAEDFANPGVLDGFQPAPKGGAVRAFGPDLLVHSWAGNVPALSLWSLVCG
;
A
#
# COMPACT_ATOMS: atom_id res chain seq x y z
N MET A 1 -24.74 15.20 16.42
CA MET A 1 -23.38 14.94 15.91
C MET A 1 -22.89 13.60 16.43
N LYS A 2 -22.70 12.63 15.54
CA LYS A 2 -22.18 11.29 15.84
C LYS A 2 -20.65 11.36 15.80
N ILE A 3 -19.99 10.79 16.81
CA ILE A 3 -18.52 10.75 16.87
C ILE A 3 -18.05 9.31 16.72
N GLU A 4 -17.20 9.06 15.74
CA GLU A 4 -16.54 7.77 15.49
C GLU A 4 -15.03 7.92 15.71
N ARG A 5 -14.38 6.86 16.17
CA ARG A 5 -12.93 6.85 16.46
C ARG A 5 -12.27 5.64 15.83
N ILE A 6 -11.17 5.88 15.11
CA ILE A 6 -10.35 4.81 14.52
C ILE A 6 -8.87 5.08 14.78
N THR A 7 -8.08 4.01 14.78
CA THR A 7 -6.62 4.08 14.83
C THR A 7 -6.08 3.69 13.47
N ALA A 8 -5.23 4.53 12.89
CA ALA A 8 -4.63 4.30 11.58
C ALA A 8 -3.15 3.92 11.70
N GLY A 9 -2.63 3.23 10.69
CA GLY A 9 -1.23 2.85 10.58
C GLY A 9 -0.97 1.39 10.95
N TYR A 10 0.02 0.80 10.28
CA TYR A 10 0.54 -0.53 10.59
C TYR A 10 2.00 -0.37 11.02
N LEU A 11 2.29 -0.68 12.28
CA LEU A 11 3.59 -0.43 12.91
C LEU A 11 4.22 -1.76 13.36
N PRO A 12 4.73 -2.58 12.42
CA PRO A 12 5.25 -3.89 12.76
C PRO A 12 6.32 -3.80 13.85
N GLY A 13 6.10 -4.52 14.94
CA GLY A 13 7.03 -4.65 16.06
C GLY A 13 7.30 -3.39 16.88
N LEU A 14 6.39 -2.41 16.84
CA LEU A 14 6.21 -1.40 17.88
C LEU A 14 4.88 -1.66 18.57
N HIS A 15 4.85 -1.61 19.90
CA HIS A 15 3.59 -1.77 20.63
C HIS A 15 2.82 -0.43 20.67
N GLU A 16 1.48 -0.49 20.68
CA GLU A 16 0.65 0.72 20.64
C GLU A 16 0.87 1.66 21.83
N ASP A 17 1.20 1.12 23.00
CA ASP A 17 1.50 1.85 24.24
C ASP A 17 2.89 2.50 24.25
N GLU A 18 3.78 2.08 23.37
CA GLU A 18 5.12 2.68 23.19
C GLU A 18 5.08 3.87 22.21
N VAL A 19 3.99 4.06 21.48
CA VAL A 19 3.86 5.03 20.40
C VAL A 19 3.06 6.24 20.88
N GLN A 20 3.53 7.45 20.54
CA GLN A 20 2.74 8.65 20.73
C GLN A 20 1.69 8.75 19.62
N TRP A 21 0.48 9.16 19.96
CA TRP A 21 -0.64 9.25 19.03
C TRP A 21 -1.16 10.69 18.95
N GLN A 22 -1.34 11.16 17.72
CA GLN A 22 -2.00 12.43 17.43
C GLN A 22 -3.38 12.14 16.86
N VAL A 23 -4.39 12.84 17.36
CA VAL A 23 -5.75 12.74 16.83
C VAL A 23 -5.96 13.78 15.73
N LEU A 24 -6.35 13.31 14.54
CA LEU A 24 -6.77 14.14 13.41
C LEU A 24 -8.31 14.13 13.33
N PRO A 25 -8.98 15.28 13.49
CA PRO A 25 -10.42 15.37 13.35
C PRO A 25 -10.84 15.62 11.89
N PHE A 26 -11.87 14.91 11.44
CA PHE A 26 -12.54 15.11 10.15
C PHE A 26 -14.05 15.21 10.35
N GLU A 27 -14.72 16.06 9.58
CA GLU A 27 -16.15 16.31 9.75
C GLU A 27 -16.85 16.32 8.38
N GLN A 28 -17.95 15.58 8.27
CA GLN A 28 -18.81 15.57 7.08
C GLN A 28 -20.27 15.41 7.52
N GLY A 29 -21.07 16.46 7.31
CA GLY A 29 -22.46 16.49 7.78
C GLY A 29 -22.55 16.38 9.30
N GLU A 30 -23.34 15.43 9.80
CA GLU A 30 -23.49 15.18 11.25
C GLU A 30 -22.46 14.20 11.84
N LEU A 31 -21.51 13.72 11.03
CA LEU A 31 -20.48 12.77 11.44
C LEU A 31 -19.15 13.49 11.67
N ARG A 32 -18.55 13.22 12.83
CA ARG A 32 -17.17 13.56 13.16
C ARG A 32 -16.36 12.28 13.32
N LEU A 33 -15.29 12.15 12.54
CA LEU A 33 -14.33 11.05 12.62
C LEU A 33 -13.04 11.55 13.29
N GLU A 34 -12.63 10.89 14.35
CA GLU A 34 -11.35 11.13 15.02
C GLU A 34 -10.40 9.99 14.68
N VAL A 35 -9.34 10.31 13.93
CA VAL A 35 -8.33 9.33 13.47
C VAL A 35 -7.06 9.50 14.30
N SER A 36 -6.74 8.51 15.12
CA SER A 36 -5.46 8.44 15.81
C SER A 36 -4.36 8.00 14.84
N VAL A 37 -3.39 8.86 14.58
CA VAL A 37 -2.22 8.58 13.73
C VAL A 37 -0.94 8.56 14.57
N PRO A 38 0.03 7.70 14.25
CA PRO A 38 1.23 7.57 15.05
C PRO A 38 2.20 8.72 14.81
N VAL A 39 2.79 9.23 15.90
CA VAL A 39 3.87 10.20 15.90
C VAL A 39 5.13 9.47 16.36
N LEU A 40 5.93 9.02 15.39
CA LEU A 40 7.13 8.24 15.67
C LEU A 40 8.32 9.14 16.01
N SER A 41 9.04 8.78 17.07
CA SER A 41 10.37 9.35 17.32
C SER A 41 11.39 8.90 16.26
N ALA A 42 12.51 9.62 16.17
CA ALA A 42 13.60 9.23 15.26
C ALA A 42 14.09 7.79 15.51
N ALA A 43 14.19 7.37 16.77
CA ALA A 43 14.60 6.01 17.15
C ALA A 43 13.58 4.96 16.68
N GLN A 44 12.28 5.24 16.86
CA GLN A 44 11.21 4.35 16.39
C GLN A 44 11.18 4.26 14.87
N MET A 45 11.38 5.37 14.15
CA MET A 45 11.49 5.36 12.68
C MET A 45 12.68 4.51 12.21
N GLN A 46 13.84 4.62 12.86
CA GLN A 46 15.01 3.78 12.55
C GLN A 46 14.74 2.30 12.81
N ALA A 47 14.14 1.96 13.95
CA ALA A 47 13.77 0.59 14.29
C ALA A 47 12.76 0.00 13.29
N LEU A 48 11.76 0.78 12.89
CA LEU A 48 10.77 0.38 11.89
C LEU A 48 11.42 0.15 10.52
N ALA A 49 12.26 1.08 10.06
CA ALA A 49 12.99 0.96 8.79
C ALA A 49 13.88 -0.30 8.76
N GLN A 50 14.60 -0.57 9.85
CA GLN A 50 15.43 -1.77 9.97
C GLN A 50 14.58 -3.04 9.91
N ARG A 51 13.46 -3.07 10.63
CA ARG A 51 12.57 -4.24 10.63
C ARG A 51 11.95 -4.50 9.27
N VAL A 52 11.51 -3.46 8.55
CA VAL A 52 10.96 -3.60 7.20
C VAL A 52 12.03 -4.14 6.25
N ARG A 53 13.26 -3.62 6.30
CA ARG A 53 14.39 -4.12 5.51
C ARG A 53 14.66 -5.61 5.78
N GLU A 54 14.70 -6.00 7.05
CA GLU A 54 14.90 -7.39 7.43
C GLU A 54 13.76 -8.31 6.98
N ALA A 55 12.52 -7.85 7.08
CA ALA A 55 11.35 -8.59 6.58
C ALA A 55 11.40 -8.74 5.06
N ALA A 56 11.76 -7.67 4.33
CA ALA A 56 11.96 -7.73 2.89
C ALA A 56 13.04 -8.75 2.51
N ASN A 57 14.18 -8.74 3.20
CA ASN A 57 15.25 -9.72 2.98
C ASN A 57 14.80 -11.16 3.25
N ARG A 58 14.06 -11.40 4.34
CA ARG A 58 13.59 -12.77 4.67
C ARG A 58 12.47 -13.27 3.77
N HIS A 59 11.62 -12.39 3.28
CA HIS A 59 10.38 -12.77 2.60
C HIS A 59 10.40 -12.33 1.13
N LEU A 60 10.40 -11.03 0.87
CA LEU A 60 10.27 -10.47 -0.48
C LEU A 60 11.43 -10.86 -1.40
N SER A 61 12.68 -10.84 -0.91
CA SER A 61 13.87 -11.13 -1.72
C SER A 61 13.91 -12.58 -2.25
N THR A 62 13.14 -13.46 -1.62
CA THR A 62 13.04 -14.89 -1.96
C THR A 62 11.91 -15.18 -2.94
N MET A 63 11.04 -14.19 -3.19
CA MET A 63 9.88 -14.35 -4.05
C MET A 63 10.20 -14.00 -5.49
N THR A 64 9.58 -14.71 -6.43
CA THR A 64 9.54 -14.28 -7.83
C THR A 64 8.57 -13.13 -8.01
N VAL A 65 8.72 -12.37 -9.09
CA VAL A 65 7.77 -11.34 -9.50
C VAL A 65 6.35 -11.90 -9.62
N ALA A 66 6.20 -13.12 -10.16
CA ALA A 66 4.89 -13.78 -10.25
C ALA A 66 4.26 -13.99 -8.87
N GLN A 67 5.04 -14.42 -7.87
CA GLN A 67 4.56 -14.60 -6.51
C GLN A 67 4.20 -13.27 -5.85
N ILE A 68 4.99 -12.22 -6.06
CA ILE A 68 4.67 -10.86 -5.56
C ILE A 68 3.34 -10.38 -6.16
N ILE A 69 3.17 -10.52 -7.48
CA ILE A 69 1.92 -10.20 -8.17
C ILE A 69 0.74 -10.97 -7.59
N GLU A 70 0.90 -12.25 -7.26
CA GLU A 70 -0.16 -13.05 -6.64
C GLU A 70 -0.52 -12.58 -5.22
N VAL A 71 0.45 -12.18 -4.41
CA VAL A 71 0.17 -11.62 -3.07
C VAL A 71 -0.64 -10.33 -3.21
N ILE A 72 -0.22 -9.44 -4.11
CA ILE A 72 -0.90 -8.17 -4.37
C ILE A 72 -2.30 -8.44 -4.92
N ASP A 73 -2.46 -9.36 -5.87
CA ASP A 73 -3.77 -9.71 -6.44
C ASP A 73 -4.75 -10.20 -5.37
N ARG A 74 -4.30 -11.00 -4.40
CA ARG A 74 -5.14 -11.44 -3.28
C ARG A 74 -5.56 -10.28 -2.39
N ALA A 75 -4.67 -9.36 -2.07
CA ALA A 75 -5.00 -8.16 -1.29
C ALA A 75 -6.01 -7.28 -2.04
N ILE A 76 -5.81 -7.07 -3.33
CA ILE A 76 -6.70 -6.29 -4.18
C ILE A 76 -8.06 -6.98 -4.36
N ALA A 77 -8.10 -8.32 -4.44
CA ALA A 77 -9.34 -9.08 -4.50
C ALA A 77 -10.21 -8.84 -3.27
N ARG A 78 -9.60 -8.82 -2.07
CA ARG A 78 -10.29 -8.46 -0.83
C ARG A 78 -10.82 -7.02 -0.86
N LEU A 79 -10.00 -6.07 -1.33
CA LEU A 79 -10.43 -4.68 -1.47
C LEU A 79 -11.53 -4.47 -2.55
N LEU A 80 -11.70 -5.40 -3.48
CA LEU A 80 -12.78 -5.38 -4.47
C LEU A 80 -14.06 -6.03 -3.96
N ASP A 81 -13.97 -6.90 -2.97
CA ASP A 81 -15.11 -7.52 -2.32
C ASP A 81 -15.80 -6.50 -1.41
N ARG A 82 -17.06 -6.18 -1.71
CA ARG A 82 -17.85 -5.21 -0.93
C ARG A 82 -18.21 -5.68 0.47
N ASP A 83 -18.11 -6.98 0.70
CA ASP A 83 -18.38 -7.57 2.00
C ASP A 83 -17.11 -7.73 2.85
N ASP A 84 -15.92 -7.51 2.29
CA ASP A 84 -14.67 -7.51 3.06
C ASP A 84 -14.64 -6.33 4.05
N PRO A 85 -14.25 -6.57 5.32
CA PRO A 85 -14.19 -5.52 6.34
C PRO A 85 -13.39 -4.28 5.93
N TYR A 86 -12.24 -4.46 5.27
CA TYR A 86 -11.40 -3.33 4.87
C TYR A 86 -12.03 -2.51 3.75
N ARG A 87 -12.80 -3.16 2.86
CA ARG A 87 -13.55 -2.45 1.83
C ARG A 87 -14.68 -1.62 2.43
N ARG A 88 -15.44 -2.18 3.38
CA ARG A 88 -16.50 -1.45 4.10
C ARG A 88 -15.94 -0.26 4.88
N GLU A 89 -14.80 -0.45 5.54
CA GLU A 89 -14.10 0.62 6.26
C GLU A 89 -13.65 1.74 5.32
N ALA A 90 -13.04 1.40 4.18
CA ALA A 90 -12.62 2.36 3.18
C ALA A 90 -13.81 3.18 2.63
N GLU A 91 -14.94 2.53 2.31
CA GLU A 91 -16.15 3.23 1.85
C GLU A 91 -16.80 4.09 2.93
N ALA A 92 -16.69 3.72 4.21
CA ALA A 92 -17.22 4.51 5.32
C ALA A 92 -16.38 5.77 5.59
N TRP A 93 -15.05 5.65 5.59
CA TRP A 93 -14.18 6.71 6.12
C TRP A 93 -13.50 7.57 5.07
N LEU A 94 -13.21 7.03 3.88
CA LEU A 94 -12.57 7.85 2.83
C LEU A 94 -13.43 9.05 2.39
N PRO A 95 -14.78 8.97 2.28
CA PRO A 95 -15.59 10.15 1.99
C PRO A 95 -15.42 11.25 3.06
N VAL A 96 -15.37 10.86 4.33
CA VAL A 96 -15.25 11.78 5.47
C VAL A 96 -13.87 12.44 5.50
N VAL A 97 -12.80 11.66 5.30
CA VAL A 97 -11.42 12.15 5.36
C VAL A 97 -11.06 13.00 4.13
N SER A 98 -11.55 12.61 2.95
CA SER A 98 -11.21 13.29 1.68
C SER A 98 -12.19 14.41 1.31
N GLY A 99 -13.39 14.42 1.89
CA GLY A 99 -14.48 15.34 1.55
C GLY A 99 -15.20 15.01 0.23
N TYR A 100 -14.87 13.88 -0.41
CA TYR A 100 -15.53 13.43 -1.64
C TYR A 100 -16.91 12.84 -1.34
N ASP A 101 -17.76 12.87 -2.37
CA ASP A 101 -19.04 12.17 -2.34
C ASP A 101 -18.84 10.64 -2.18
N ALA A 102 -19.69 10.02 -1.35
CA ALA A 102 -19.55 8.61 -1.01
C ALA A 102 -19.73 7.67 -2.21
N ASP A 103 -20.64 7.98 -3.14
CA ASP A 103 -20.85 7.18 -4.33
C ASP A 103 -19.70 7.35 -5.34
N MET A 104 -19.15 8.56 -5.45
CA MET A 104 -17.94 8.80 -6.24
C MET A 104 -16.75 8.01 -5.70
N VAL A 105 -16.51 8.00 -4.38
CA VAL A 105 -15.46 7.20 -3.76
C VAL A 105 -15.69 5.71 -4.03
N ARG A 106 -16.89 5.21 -3.76
CA ARG A 106 -17.26 3.80 -3.97
C ARG A 106 -17.00 3.33 -5.41
N LEU A 107 -17.43 4.12 -6.40
CA LEU A 107 -17.21 3.81 -7.82
C LEU A 107 -15.73 3.94 -8.19
N GLY A 108 -15.08 5.01 -7.74
CA GLY A 108 -13.67 5.31 -7.98
C GLY A 108 -12.74 4.21 -7.46
N LEU A 109 -12.91 3.78 -6.21
CA LEU A 109 -12.15 2.67 -5.63
C LEU A 109 -12.29 1.38 -6.44
N THR A 110 -13.52 1.05 -6.84
CA THR A 110 -13.77 -0.17 -7.64
C THR A 110 -13.03 -0.13 -8.98
N GLY A 111 -13.10 1.00 -9.69
CA GLY A 111 -12.40 1.18 -10.95
C GLY A 111 -10.89 1.14 -10.76
N PHE A 112 -10.40 1.83 -9.72
CA PHE A 112 -8.98 1.99 -9.45
C PHE A 112 -8.31 0.69 -8.99
N PHE A 113 -8.92 -0.07 -8.07
CA PHE A 113 -8.39 -1.34 -7.60
C PHE A 113 -8.28 -2.38 -8.71
N LYS A 114 -9.16 -2.36 -9.72
CA LYS A 114 -9.05 -3.27 -10.88
C LYS A 114 -7.75 -3.10 -11.66
N THR A 115 -7.10 -1.94 -11.57
CA THR A 115 -5.78 -1.68 -12.18
C THR A 115 -4.67 -2.54 -11.57
N PHE A 116 -4.83 -2.98 -10.33
CA PHE A 116 -3.82 -3.76 -9.61
C PHE A 116 -4.14 -5.26 -9.55
N ARG A 117 -5.02 -5.74 -10.43
CA ARG A 117 -5.22 -7.19 -10.61
C ARG A 117 -4.08 -7.81 -11.39
N ALA A 118 -3.87 -9.11 -11.20
CA ALA A 118 -2.70 -9.82 -11.71
C ALA A 118 -2.47 -9.66 -13.22
N ALA A 119 -3.54 -9.62 -14.03
CA ALA A 119 -3.41 -9.44 -15.47
C ALA A 119 -2.83 -8.06 -15.83
N GLN A 120 -3.29 -7.01 -15.17
CA GLN A 120 -2.82 -5.63 -15.36
C GLN A 120 -1.39 -5.46 -14.84
N LEU A 121 -1.08 -6.00 -13.65
CA LEU A 121 0.28 -5.95 -13.10
C LEU A 121 1.30 -6.64 -14.01
N ARG A 122 0.97 -7.84 -14.52
CA ARG A 122 1.85 -8.54 -15.48
C ARG A 122 2.07 -7.73 -16.75
N ARG A 123 1.04 -7.01 -17.21
CA ARG A 123 1.16 -6.13 -18.37
C ARG A 123 2.13 -4.97 -18.09
N PHE A 124 2.04 -4.31 -16.93
CA PHE A 124 2.97 -3.23 -16.58
C PHE A 124 4.42 -3.72 -16.53
N VAL A 125 4.67 -4.86 -15.89
CA VAL A 125 6.02 -5.45 -15.84
C VAL A 125 6.55 -5.77 -17.26
N ALA A 126 5.70 -6.30 -18.14
CA ALA A 126 6.07 -6.60 -19.52
C ALA A 126 6.28 -5.34 -20.40
N GLU A 127 5.65 -4.21 -20.05
CA GLU A 127 5.86 -2.93 -20.71
C GLU A 127 7.24 -2.33 -20.33
N ASP A 128 7.67 -2.48 -19.08
CA ASP A 128 8.96 -1.94 -18.60
C ASP A 128 10.16 -2.84 -18.92
N PHE A 129 9.97 -4.15 -19.00
CA PHE A 129 11.04 -5.13 -19.23
C PHE A 129 10.76 -6.02 -20.43
N ALA A 130 11.60 -5.90 -21.48
CA ALA A 130 11.54 -6.80 -22.65
C ALA A 130 11.72 -8.29 -22.28
N ASN A 131 12.45 -8.58 -21.20
CA ASN A 131 12.49 -9.89 -20.56
C ASN A 131 12.28 -9.73 -19.05
N PRO A 132 11.06 -9.92 -18.52
CA PRO A 132 10.77 -9.80 -17.08
C PRO A 132 11.59 -10.73 -16.18
N GLY A 133 12.14 -11.83 -16.72
CA GLY A 133 12.96 -12.76 -15.94
C GLY A 133 14.23 -12.14 -15.34
N VAL A 134 14.63 -10.94 -15.81
CA VAL A 134 15.76 -10.19 -15.23
C VAL A 134 15.51 -9.74 -13.80
N LEU A 135 14.25 -9.69 -13.37
CA LEU A 135 13.87 -9.35 -11.99
C LEU A 135 14.04 -10.55 -11.05
N ASP A 136 13.84 -11.76 -11.57
CA ASP A 136 13.92 -13.01 -10.78
C ASP A 136 15.34 -13.59 -10.73
N GLY A 137 16.22 -13.21 -11.67
CA GLY A 137 17.57 -13.75 -11.71
C GLY A 137 18.41 -13.24 -12.88
N PHE A 138 19.63 -13.77 -13.00
CA PHE A 138 20.50 -13.47 -14.13
C PHE A 138 19.93 -14.07 -15.42
N GLN A 139 19.70 -13.21 -16.41
CA GLN A 139 19.25 -13.61 -17.75
C GLN A 139 20.33 -13.30 -18.79
N PRO A 140 20.48 -14.13 -19.84
CA PRO A 140 21.42 -13.86 -20.92
C PRO A 140 21.19 -12.50 -21.58
N ALA A 141 22.26 -11.75 -21.84
CA ALA A 141 22.19 -10.47 -22.54
C ALA A 141 22.51 -10.60 -24.03
N PRO A 142 21.89 -9.79 -24.92
CA PRO A 142 22.13 -9.87 -26.38
C PRO A 142 23.60 -9.69 -26.80
N LYS A 143 24.39 -8.97 -26.01
CA LYS A 143 25.82 -8.70 -26.28
C LYS A 143 26.77 -9.66 -25.55
N GLY A 144 26.25 -10.77 -25.02
CA GLY A 144 26.99 -11.71 -24.18
C GLY A 144 26.94 -11.35 -22.69
N GLY A 145 27.25 -12.34 -21.84
CA GLY A 145 27.10 -12.22 -20.38
C GLY A 145 25.65 -12.38 -19.92
N ALA A 146 25.39 -12.02 -18.65
CA ALA A 146 24.06 -12.06 -18.05
C ALA A 146 23.78 -10.79 -17.25
N VAL A 147 22.51 -10.39 -17.20
CA VAL A 147 22.03 -9.19 -16.50
C VAL A 147 20.92 -9.54 -15.53
N ARG A 148 20.85 -8.78 -14.43
CA ARG A 148 19.79 -8.87 -13.43
C ARG A 148 19.43 -7.45 -12.97
N ALA A 149 18.15 -7.19 -12.76
CA ALA A 149 17.66 -5.94 -12.20
C ALA A 149 17.57 -6.05 -10.67
N PHE A 150 17.90 -4.96 -9.98
CA PHE A 150 17.82 -4.85 -8.53
C PHE A 150 17.04 -3.58 -8.16
N GLY A 151 16.11 -3.73 -7.22
CA GLY A 151 15.44 -2.61 -6.57
C GLY A 151 16.19 -2.16 -5.30
N PRO A 152 15.80 -1.02 -4.71
CA PRO A 152 16.32 -0.58 -3.43
C PRO A 152 15.89 -1.52 -2.29
N ASP A 153 16.73 -1.65 -1.26
CA ASP A 153 16.43 -2.47 -0.07
C ASP A 153 15.26 -1.93 0.78
N LEU A 154 14.99 -0.64 0.67
CA LEU A 154 13.96 0.06 1.43
C LEU A 154 13.52 1.32 0.67
N LEU A 155 12.21 1.54 0.64
CA LEU A 155 11.60 2.76 0.11
C LEU A 155 10.83 3.49 1.18
N VAL A 156 10.88 4.83 1.10
CA VAL A 156 10.02 5.73 1.86
C VAL A 156 9.18 6.49 0.86
N HIS A 157 7.86 6.47 1.06
CA HIS A 157 6.91 7.20 0.24
C HIS A 157 6.25 8.29 1.06
N SER A 158 6.18 9.51 0.52
CA SER A 158 5.44 10.63 1.09
C SER A 158 4.32 11.00 0.13
N TRP A 159 3.08 10.97 0.61
CA TRP A 159 1.89 11.15 -0.20
C TRP A 159 1.04 12.31 0.30
N ALA A 160 0.27 12.90 -0.61
CA ALA A 160 -0.81 13.80 -0.23
C ALA A 160 -1.98 13.00 0.37
N GLY A 161 -2.57 13.49 1.45
CA GLY A 161 -3.63 12.79 2.18
C GLY A 161 -5.05 12.99 1.64
N ASN A 162 -5.24 13.78 0.59
CA ASN A 162 -6.56 14.24 0.13
C ASN A 162 -7.13 13.47 -1.07
N VAL A 163 -6.33 12.63 -1.75
CA VAL A 163 -6.80 11.85 -2.91
C VAL A 163 -6.88 10.37 -2.54
N PRO A 164 -8.09 9.79 -2.45
CA PRO A 164 -8.26 8.39 -2.09
C PRO A 164 -7.49 7.44 -3.02
N ALA A 165 -6.83 6.45 -2.42
CA ALA A 165 -6.13 5.33 -3.06
C ALA A 165 -4.98 5.67 -4.03
N LEU A 166 -4.77 6.92 -4.45
CA LEU A 166 -3.74 7.30 -5.43
C LEU A 166 -2.33 6.84 -5.03
N SER A 167 -2.04 6.83 -3.73
CA SER A 167 -0.79 6.32 -3.15
C SER A 167 -0.46 4.87 -3.51
N LEU A 168 -1.46 4.04 -3.84
CA LEU A 168 -1.25 2.63 -4.16
C LEU A 168 -0.36 2.42 -5.39
N TRP A 169 -0.37 3.34 -6.36
CA TRP A 169 0.56 3.25 -7.50
C TRP A 169 2.01 3.20 -7.04
N SER A 170 2.37 4.14 -6.17
CA SER A 170 3.72 4.22 -5.66
C SER A 170 4.06 3.06 -4.73
N LEU A 171 3.09 2.50 -4.01
CA LEU A 171 3.29 1.37 -3.11
C LEU A 171 3.43 0.03 -3.87
N VAL A 172 2.64 -0.17 -4.92
CA VAL A 172 2.62 -1.42 -5.71
C VAL A 172 3.77 -1.48 -6.70
N CYS A 173 4.18 -0.34 -7.27
CA CYS A 173 5.28 -0.26 -8.23
C CYS A 173 6.63 0.13 -7.59
N GLY A 174 6.69 0.29 -6.28
CA GLY A 174 7.91 0.57 -5.52
C GLY A 174 8.79 -0.67 -5.39
#